data_AF-A0A3N7FWI3-F1
#
_entry.id   AF-A0A3N7FWI3-F1
#
_cell.length_a   1.000
_cell.length_b   1.000
_cell.length_c   1.000
_cell.angle_alpha   90.00
_cell.angle_beta   90.00
_cell.angle_gamma   90.00
#
_symmetry.space_group_name_H-M   'P 1'
#
loop_
_entity.id
_entity.type
_entity.pdbx_description
1 polymer ?
#
loop_
_entity_poly.entity_id
_entity_poly.type
_entity_poly.pdbx_seq_one_letter_code
_entity_poly.pdbx_strand_id
1 'polypeptide(L)'
;MALDTHHCPGGVMFLFRGEFGCLMYTGDFQWEVDSKRAKDARSRLLNVLKNETVDVLYLDNTYCNPSYDFPTREVAAQQVVDIIASHLEHDIVIGIDTLGKEELLIHISRVLNIKIWLWLERLQTMHLLGFHDTFTTKNSLTRVRAVPCYSLSVETLEGLNTMRPTIGIMPSGLPWVLKHVKGDDNLFGSLLTSRYKKKQPSDKLDGNLAYAERYHQYMFSVPYSDHLCFAESNQLT
;
A
#
# COMPACT_ATOMS: atom_id res chain seq x y z
N MET A 1 -14.51 12.83 19.21
CA MET A 1 -14.90 13.14 17.81
C MET A 1 -14.05 12.31 16.87
N ALA A 2 -14.60 11.84 15.75
CA ALA A 2 -13.89 11.00 14.77
C ALA A 2 -13.44 11.81 13.55
N LEU A 3 -12.22 11.54 13.06
CA LEU A 3 -11.61 12.11 11.86
C LEU A 3 -11.15 10.97 10.94
N ASP A 4 -11.10 11.17 9.64
CA ASP A 4 -10.63 10.15 8.68
C ASP A 4 -9.11 9.96 8.79
N THR A 5 -8.60 8.72 8.81
CA THR A 5 -7.15 8.42 8.91
C THR A 5 -6.43 8.37 7.58
N HIS A 6 -7.18 8.29 6.48
CA HIS A 6 -6.67 8.14 5.13
C HIS A 6 -5.85 6.87 4.85
N HIS A 7 -5.76 5.95 5.82
CA HIS A 7 -5.10 4.65 5.69
C HIS A 7 -5.90 3.67 4.82
N CYS A 8 -7.17 3.46 5.16
CA CYS A 8 -8.09 2.61 4.40
C CYS A 8 -9.55 3.07 4.59
N PRO A 9 -10.48 2.60 3.75
CA PRO A 9 -11.89 2.98 3.87
C PRO A 9 -12.47 2.65 5.26
N GLY A 10 -13.00 3.67 5.94
CA GLY A 10 -13.56 3.54 7.29
C GLY A 10 -12.57 3.70 8.43
N GLY A 11 -11.27 3.91 8.15
CA GLY A 11 -10.27 4.23 9.17
C GLY A 11 -10.55 5.58 9.84
N VAL A 12 -10.51 5.60 11.18
CA VAL A 12 -10.82 6.81 11.97
C VAL A 12 -9.79 7.10 13.07
N MET A 13 -9.37 8.37 13.17
CA MET A 13 -8.67 8.95 14.30
C MET A 13 -9.69 9.45 15.31
N PHE A 14 -9.39 9.35 16.60
CA PHE A 14 -10.26 9.84 17.67
C PHE A 14 -9.61 10.96 18.47
N LEU A 15 -10.38 12.03 18.69
CA LEU A 15 -10.07 13.08 19.66
C LEU A 15 -11.00 12.98 20.86
N PHE A 16 -10.43 12.78 22.05
CA PHE A 16 -11.14 12.73 23.32
C PHE A 16 -10.87 13.99 24.14
N ARG A 17 -11.91 14.47 24.82
CA ARG A 17 -11.84 15.61 25.74
C ARG A 17 -12.56 15.26 27.03
N GLY A 18 -11.93 15.54 28.16
CA GLY A 18 -12.53 15.33 29.47
C GLY A 18 -11.62 15.85 30.58
N GLU A 19 -11.89 15.44 31.82
CA GLU A 19 -11.07 15.79 32.99
C GLU A 19 -9.62 15.30 32.87
N PHE A 20 -9.38 14.30 32.01
CA PHE A 20 -8.07 13.76 31.66
C PHE A 20 -7.32 14.58 30.58
N GLY A 21 -7.86 15.73 30.17
CA GLY A 21 -7.28 16.58 29.13
C GLY A 21 -7.73 16.21 27.71
N CYS A 22 -6.91 16.59 26.74
CA CYS A 22 -7.11 16.45 25.31
C CYS A 22 -6.22 15.31 24.76
N LEU A 23 -6.85 14.19 24.39
CA LEU A 23 -6.17 12.98 23.95
C LEU A 23 -6.45 12.72 22.47
N MET A 24 -5.42 12.49 21.66
CA MET A 24 -5.57 12.10 20.26
C MET A 24 -5.04 10.70 20.01
N TYR A 25 -5.86 9.87 19.37
CA TYR A 25 -5.50 8.52 18.94
C TYR A 25 -5.60 8.42 17.44
N THR A 26 -4.48 8.21 16.75
CA THR A 26 -4.48 8.19 15.29
C THR A 26 -5.02 6.88 14.72
N GLY A 27 -4.91 5.76 15.45
CA GLY A 27 -4.98 4.44 14.80
C GLY A 27 -3.93 4.36 13.69
N ASP A 28 -4.16 3.51 12.69
CA ASP A 28 -3.32 3.47 11.50
C ASP A 28 -3.71 4.64 10.59
N PHE A 29 -2.75 5.51 10.28
CA PHE A 29 -3.01 6.71 9.49
C PHE A 29 -1.90 7.02 8.51
N GLN A 30 -2.27 7.79 7.50
CA GLN A 30 -1.35 8.32 6.52
C GLN A 30 -1.52 9.83 6.39
N TRP A 31 -0.40 10.53 6.40
CA TRP A 31 -0.32 11.96 6.18
C TRP A 31 0.56 12.24 4.98
N GLU A 32 -0.06 12.61 3.87
CA GLU A 32 0.67 13.22 2.76
C GLU A 32 0.90 14.69 3.09
N VAL A 33 2.05 15.27 2.80
CA VAL A 33 2.30 16.67 3.23
C VAL A 33 1.66 17.68 2.28
N ASP A 34 1.66 17.38 0.98
CA ASP A 34 1.35 18.36 -0.07
C ASP A 34 0.07 18.07 -0.86
N SER A 35 -0.63 16.98 -0.56
CA SER A 35 -1.87 16.65 -1.27
C SER A 35 -3.03 17.57 -0.85
N LYS A 36 -3.97 17.81 -1.77
CA LYS A 36 -5.20 18.55 -1.45
C LYS A 36 -5.94 17.90 -0.27
N ARG A 37 -5.96 16.57 -0.26
CA ARG A 37 -6.55 15.75 0.81
C ARG A 37 -5.94 16.07 2.17
N ALA A 38 -4.63 16.17 2.24
CA ALA A 38 -3.94 16.50 3.49
C ALA A 38 -4.18 17.93 3.97
N LYS A 39 -4.22 18.90 3.05
CA LYS A 39 -4.59 20.29 3.38
C LYS A 39 -5.99 20.35 3.98
N ASP A 40 -6.94 19.61 3.40
CA ASP A 40 -8.30 19.50 3.90
C ASP A 40 -8.34 18.80 5.28
N ALA A 41 -7.58 17.71 5.46
CA ALA A 41 -7.46 16.99 6.72
C ALA A 41 -6.86 17.88 7.84
N ARG A 42 -5.81 18.63 7.53
CA ARG A 42 -5.18 19.62 8.42
C ARG A 42 -6.15 20.72 8.83
N SER A 43 -6.87 21.29 7.87
CA SER A 43 -7.87 22.31 8.16
C SER A 43 -8.96 21.77 9.08
N ARG A 44 -9.46 20.55 8.81
CA ARG A 44 -10.44 19.88 9.69
C ARG A 44 -9.89 19.66 11.09
N LEU A 45 -8.68 19.12 11.21
CA LEU A 45 -8.03 18.89 12.50
C LEU A 45 -7.87 20.19 13.29
N LEU A 46 -7.36 21.25 12.66
CA LEU A 46 -7.20 22.57 13.31
C LEU A 46 -8.55 23.15 13.76
N ASN A 47 -9.57 23.08 12.92
CA ASN A 47 -10.92 23.54 13.26
C ASN A 47 -11.49 22.79 14.47
N VAL A 48 -11.17 21.50 14.56
CA VAL A 48 -11.66 20.61 15.62
C VAL A 48 -10.92 20.84 16.92
N LEU A 49 -9.61 21.09 16.85
CA LEU A 49 -8.79 21.43 18.01
C LEU A 49 -9.14 22.81 18.57
N LYS A 50 -9.69 23.73 17.76
CA LYS A 50 -10.09 25.08 18.20
C LYS A 50 -8.97 25.84 18.94
N ASN A 51 -7.73 25.67 18.47
CA ASN A 51 -6.51 26.19 19.10
C ASN A 51 -6.18 25.61 20.49
N GLU A 52 -6.82 24.52 20.90
CA GLU A 52 -6.40 23.75 22.07
C GLU A 52 -5.18 22.89 21.73
N THR A 53 -4.34 22.65 22.73
CA THR A 53 -3.21 21.72 22.63
C THR A 53 -3.69 20.28 22.82
N VAL A 54 -3.01 19.34 22.16
CA VAL A 54 -3.15 17.91 22.43
C VAL A 54 -2.16 17.57 23.55
N ASP A 55 -2.67 17.06 24.67
CA ASP A 55 -1.85 16.72 25.84
C ASP A 55 -1.14 15.38 25.65
N VAL A 56 -1.81 14.42 25.00
CA VAL A 56 -1.26 13.09 24.71
C VAL A 56 -1.64 12.67 23.29
N LEU A 57 -0.63 12.22 22.55
CA LEU A 57 -0.76 11.69 21.20
C LEU A 57 -0.36 10.22 21.16
N TYR A 58 -1.31 9.34 20.84
CA TYR A 58 -1.06 7.97 20.45
C TYR A 58 -0.90 7.92 18.93
N LEU A 59 0.34 7.76 18.49
CA LEU A 59 0.78 7.90 17.10
C LEU A 59 1.02 6.52 16.46
N ASP A 60 0.58 6.34 15.22
CA ASP A 60 1.04 5.25 14.34
C ASP A 60 2.56 5.37 14.13
N ASN A 61 3.29 4.38 14.66
CA ASN A 61 4.73 4.30 14.58
C ASN A 61 5.21 3.13 13.71
N THR A 62 4.34 2.58 12.83
CA THR A 62 4.60 1.40 12.00
C THR A 62 5.93 1.50 11.25
N TYR A 63 6.26 2.67 10.69
CA TYR A 63 7.51 2.93 9.99
C TYR A 63 8.36 4.03 10.65
N CYS A 64 8.30 4.15 11.98
CA CYS A 64 9.12 5.12 12.74
C CYS A 64 10.60 4.67 12.85
N ASN A 65 11.23 4.39 11.70
CA ASN A 65 12.65 4.09 11.57
C ASN A 65 13.20 4.77 10.30
N PRO A 66 14.31 5.51 10.36
CA PRO A 66 14.92 6.18 9.21
C PRO A 66 15.25 5.27 8.02
N SER A 67 15.31 3.96 8.24
CA SER A 67 15.52 2.97 7.19
C SER A 67 14.30 2.81 6.27
N TYR A 68 13.11 3.25 6.68
CA TYR A 68 11.90 3.18 5.86
C TYR A 68 11.68 4.50 5.11
N ASP A 69 12.31 4.58 3.95
CA ASP A 69 12.21 5.68 2.99
C ASP A 69 11.63 5.13 1.68
N PHE A 70 10.31 5.27 1.52
CA PHE A 70 9.57 4.82 0.34
C PHE A 70 8.96 6.01 -0.40
N PRO A 71 8.78 5.90 -1.74
CA PRO A 71 8.20 6.97 -2.55
C PRO A 71 6.74 7.25 -2.18
N THR A 72 6.20 8.36 -2.70
CA THR A 72 4.77 8.68 -2.52
C THR A 72 3.88 7.62 -3.19
N ARG A 73 2.62 7.52 -2.76
CA ARG A 73 1.65 6.59 -3.35
C ARG A 73 1.48 6.78 -4.84
N GLU A 74 1.52 8.02 -5.32
CA GLU A 74 1.40 8.35 -6.75
C GLU A 74 2.57 7.78 -7.54
N VAL A 75 3.80 7.96 -7.04
CA VAL A 75 5.00 7.44 -7.69
C VAL A 75 4.98 5.91 -7.67
N ALA A 76 4.66 5.29 -6.54
CA ALA A 76 4.55 3.83 -6.43
C ALA A 76 3.43 3.27 -7.31
N ALA A 77 2.27 3.94 -7.38
CA ALA A 77 1.17 3.52 -8.24
C ALA A 77 1.53 3.61 -9.73
N GLN A 78 2.23 4.68 -10.13
CA GLN A 78 2.73 4.82 -11.50
C GLN A 78 3.73 3.72 -11.84
N GLN A 79 4.58 3.31 -10.90
CA GLN A 79 5.48 2.17 -11.12
C GLN A 79 4.73 0.86 -11.34
N VAL A 80 3.65 0.60 -10.60
CA VAL A 80 2.82 -0.57 -10.85
C VAL A 80 2.22 -0.52 -12.26
N VAL A 81 1.74 0.65 -12.69
CA VAL A 81 1.24 0.87 -14.05
C VAL A 81 2.32 0.59 -15.10
N ASP A 82 3.53 1.11 -14.91
CA ASP A 82 4.65 0.95 -15.85
C ASP A 82 5.08 -0.53 -15.97
N ILE A 83 5.07 -1.28 -14.85
CA ILE A 83 5.31 -2.73 -14.86
C ILE A 83 4.21 -3.44 -15.66
N ILE A 84 2.94 -3.09 -15.47
CA ILE A 84 1.83 -3.70 -16.21
C ILE A 84 1.93 -3.38 -17.70
N ALA A 85 2.24 -2.12 -18.05
CA ALA A 85 2.33 -1.65 -19.42
C ALA A 85 3.51 -2.27 -20.19
N SER A 86 4.62 -2.56 -19.50
CA SER A 86 5.78 -3.26 -20.09
C SER A 86 5.57 -4.76 -20.32
N HIS A 87 4.48 -5.35 -19.79
CA HIS A 87 4.18 -6.78 -19.88
C HIS A 87 2.82 -7.05 -20.54
N LEU A 88 2.58 -6.53 -21.75
CA LEU A 88 1.28 -6.63 -22.44
C LEU A 88 0.79 -8.06 -22.68
N GLU A 89 1.71 -8.98 -22.99
CA GLU A 89 1.40 -10.38 -23.28
C GLU A 89 1.25 -11.27 -22.03
N HIS A 90 1.39 -10.70 -20.83
CA HIS A 90 1.31 -11.44 -19.56
C HIS A 90 -0.04 -11.23 -18.86
N ASP A 91 -0.50 -12.24 -18.13
CA ASP A 91 -1.48 -12.02 -17.07
C ASP A 91 -0.78 -11.37 -15.86
N ILE A 92 -1.51 -10.52 -15.14
CA ILE A 92 -1.00 -9.78 -13.99
C ILE A 92 -1.77 -10.18 -12.75
N VAL A 93 -1.03 -10.56 -11.71
CA VAL A 93 -1.59 -10.86 -10.38
C VAL A 93 -1.07 -9.85 -9.37
N ILE A 94 -1.97 -9.05 -8.79
CA ILE A 94 -1.63 -8.06 -7.77
C ILE A 94 -2.03 -8.61 -6.40
N GLY A 95 -1.06 -8.78 -5.50
CA GLY A 95 -1.32 -9.20 -4.13
C GLY A 95 -1.79 -8.03 -3.28
N ILE A 96 -3.01 -8.09 -2.75
CA ILE A 96 -3.59 -7.05 -1.89
C ILE A 96 -4.13 -7.65 -0.59
N ASP A 97 -4.26 -6.82 0.42
CA ASP A 97 -4.93 -7.20 1.66
C ASP A 97 -6.46 -7.18 1.47
N THR A 98 -7.20 -7.64 2.48
CA THR A 98 -8.67 -7.67 2.44
C THR A 98 -9.28 -6.26 2.32
N LEU A 99 -8.60 -5.26 2.90
CA LEU A 99 -8.95 -3.84 2.88
C LEU A 99 -7.67 -3.01 2.68
N GLY A 100 -7.79 -1.85 2.04
CA GLY A 100 -6.64 -1.01 1.67
C GLY A 100 -6.27 -1.14 0.20
N LYS A 101 -5.44 -0.21 -0.29
CA LYS A 101 -4.96 -0.14 -1.69
C LYS A 101 -6.07 0.03 -2.74
N GLU A 102 -7.27 0.46 -2.36
CA GLU A 102 -8.35 0.74 -3.33
C GLU A 102 -7.94 1.81 -4.34
N GLU A 103 -7.31 2.89 -3.86
CA GLU A 103 -6.80 3.97 -4.71
C GLU A 103 -5.77 3.49 -5.73
N LEU A 104 -4.89 2.55 -5.35
CA LEU A 104 -3.94 1.93 -6.28
C LEU A 104 -4.68 1.21 -7.42
N LEU A 105 -5.67 0.37 -7.10
CA LEU A 105 -6.41 -0.36 -8.11
C LEU A 105 -7.22 0.57 -9.02
N ILE A 106 -7.84 1.60 -8.43
CA ILE A 106 -8.58 2.61 -9.19
C ILE A 106 -7.64 3.37 -10.12
N HIS A 107 -6.44 3.75 -9.65
CA HIS A 107 -5.43 4.41 -10.46
C HIS A 107 -5.01 3.54 -11.65
N ILE A 108 -4.68 2.26 -11.40
CA ILE A 108 -4.32 1.30 -12.45
C ILE A 108 -5.44 1.18 -13.49
N SER A 109 -6.68 0.98 -13.04
CA SER A 109 -7.85 0.84 -13.91
C SER A 109 -8.06 2.08 -14.79
N ARG A 110 -7.93 3.29 -14.22
CA ARG A 110 -8.11 4.56 -14.92
C ARG A 110 -7.02 4.81 -15.95
N VAL A 111 -5.74 4.65 -15.57
CA VAL A 111 -4.61 4.95 -16.45
C VAL A 111 -4.53 3.97 -17.62
N LEU A 112 -4.78 2.69 -17.36
CA LEU A 112 -4.73 1.66 -18.40
C LEU A 112 -6.07 1.47 -19.13
N ASN A 113 -7.13 2.14 -18.67
CA ASN A 113 -8.50 1.99 -19.17
C ASN A 113 -8.96 0.52 -19.24
N ILE A 114 -8.75 -0.23 -18.15
CA ILE A 114 -9.13 -1.64 -18.01
C ILE A 114 -9.98 -1.85 -16.77
N LYS A 115 -10.85 -2.87 -16.78
CA LYS A 115 -11.43 -3.40 -15.54
C LYS A 115 -10.38 -4.23 -14.80
N ILE A 116 -10.50 -4.32 -13.47
CA ILE A 116 -9.68 -5.22 -12.65
C ILE A 116 -10.55 -6.34 -12.09
N TRP A 117 -10.06 -7.57 -12.19
CA TRP A 117 -10.74 -8.71 -11.60
C TRP A 117 -10.56 -8.70 -10.08
N LEU A 118 -11.65 -8.94 -9.35
CA LEU A 118 -11.68 -9.11 -7.90
C LEU A 118 -12.48 -10.37 -7.52
N TRP A 119 -12.17 -10.94 -6.36
CA TRP A 119 -13.05 -11.94 -5.75
C TRP A 119 -14.35 -11.28 -5.27
N LEU A 120 -15.42 -12.08 -5.12
CA LEU A 120 -16.79 -11.58 -4.99
C LEU A 120 -16.96 -10.62 -3.80
N GLU A 121 -16.40 -10.99 -2.64
CA GLU A 121 -16.46 -10.23 -1.40
C GLU A 121 -15.76 -8.88 -1.56
N ARG A 122 -14.61 -8.85 -2.23
CA ARG A 122 -13.89 -7.60 -2.51
C ARG A 122 -14.62 -6.71 -3.50
N LEU A 123 -15.28 -7.29 -4.50
CA LEU A 123 -16.14 -6.54 -5.42
C LEU A 123 -17.32 -5.87 -4.67
N GLN A 124 -17.92 -6.56 -3.70
CA GLN A 124 -18.97 -5.99 -2.85
C GLN A 124 -18.45 -4.79 -2.05
N THR A 125 -17.24 -4.88 -1.47
CA THR A 125 -16.59 -3.73 -0.83
C THR A 125 -16.43 -2.57 -1.79
N MET A 126 -15.94 -2.79 -3.02
CA MET A 126 -15.79 -1.72 -4.01
C MET A 126 -17.12 -1.09 -4.41
N HIS A 127 -18.21 -1.86 -4.48
CA HIS A 127 -19.55 -1.33 -4.72
C HIS A 127 -20.05 -0.45 -3.57
N LEU A 128 -19.78 -0.81 -2.31
CA LEU A 128 -20.13 0.02 -1.15
C LEU A 128 -19.37 1.36 -1.15
N LEU A 129 -18.17 1.37 -1.74
CA LEU A 129 -17.36 2.57 -1.94
C LEU A 129 -17.76 3.37 -3.20
N GLY A 130 -18.77 2.93 -3.95
CA GLY A 130 -19.32 3.62 -5.14
C GLY A 130 -18.63 3.27 -6.46
N PHE A 131 -17.77 2.25 -6.50
CA PHE A 131 -17.04 1.84 -7.71
C PHE A 131 -17.68 0.64 -8.40
N HIS A 132 -18.79 0.87 -9.11
CA HIS A 132 -19.56 -0.21 -9.76
C HIS A 132 -18.96 -0.68 -11.10
N ASP A 133 -18.39 0.24 -11.89
CA ASP A 133 -17.98 -0.06 -13.27
C ASP A 133 -16.48 -0.33 -13.41
N THR A 134 -15.69 -0.16 -12.36
CA THR A 134 -14.23 -0.28 -12.39
C THR A 134 -13.76 -1.74 -12.27
N PHE A 135 -14.57 -2.59 -11.62
CA PHE A 135 -14.17 -3.93 -11.23
C PHE A 135 -15.08 -5.01 -11.83
N THR A 136 -14.63 -6.26 -11.81
CA THR A 136 -15.40 -7.40 -12.33
C THR A 136 -15.02 -8.71 -11.64
N THR A 137 -15.90 -9.70 -11.69
CA THR A 137 -15.59 -11.11 -11.35
C THR A 137 -15.38 -11.99 -12.60
N LYS A 138 -15.41 -11.40 -13.80
CA LYS A 138 -15.25 -12.13 -15.06
C LYS A 138 -13.80 -12.12 -15.54
N ASN A 139 -13.12 -13.26 -15.46
CA ASN A 139 -11.72 -13.42 -15.91
C ASN A 139 -11.54 -13.14 -17.42
N SER A 140 -12.59 -13.31 -18.24
CA SER A 140 -12.51 -13.06 -19.68
C SER A 140 -12.42 -11.59 -20.08
N LEU A 141 -12.71 -10.65 -19.16
CA LEU A 141 -12.76 -9.22 -19.45
C LEU A 141 -11.46 -8.48 -19.16
N THR A 142 -10.50 -9.12 -18.48
CA THR A 142 -9.25 -8.46 -18.08
C THR A 142 -8.16 -9.47 -17.80
N ARG A 143 -6.91 -9.09 -18.11
CA ARG A 143 -5.71 -9.84 -17.75
C ARG A 143 -5.17 -9.49 -16.37
N VAL A 144 -5.74 -8.47 -15.71
CA VAL A 144 -5.26 -7.95 -14.43
C VAL A 144 -6.23 -8.35 -13.32
N ARG A 145 -5.72 -9.09 -12.33
CA ARG A 145 -6.48 -9.53 -11.17
C ARG A 145 -5.83 -9.11 -9.87
N ALA A 146 -6.63 -8.61 -8.94
CA ALA A 146 -6.21 -8.41 -7.56
C ALA A 146 -6.69 -9.61 -6.73
N VAL A 147 -5.77 -10.22 -5.99
CA VAL A 147 -6.02 -11.43 -5.19
C VAL A 147 -5.55 -11.20 -3.76
N PRO A 148 -6.05 -11.97 -2.78
CA PRO A 148 -5.51 -11.91 -1.42
C PRO A 148 -4.01 -12.16 -1.42
N CYS A 149 -3.27 -11.36 -0.65
CA CYS A 149 -1.80 -11.38 -0.62
C CYS A 149 -1.21 -12.78 -0.36
N TYR A 150 -1.84 -13.56 0.53
CA TYR A 150 -1.43 -14.94 0.83
C TYR A 150 -1.57 -15.91 -0.34
N SER A 151 -2.36 -15.57 -1.37
CA SER A 151 -2.54 -16.37 -2.58
C SER A 151 -1.48 -16.08 -3.65
N LEU A 152 -0.60 -15.09 -3.43
CA LEU A 152 0.48 -14.74 -4.34
C LEU A 152 1.81 -15.27 -3.79
N SER A 153 2.33 -16.32 -4.43
CA SER A 153 3.63 -16.91 -4.13
C SER A 153 4.40 -17.25 -5.41
N VAL A 154 5.69 -17.53 -5.29
CA VAL A 154 6.52 -17.98 -6.42
C VAL A 154 5.95 -19.28 -7.00
N GLU A 155 5.60 -20.25 -6.16
CA GLU A 155 5.02 -21.53 -6.59
C GLU A 155 3.70 -21.33 -7.35
N THR A 156 2.84 -20.43 -6.86
CA THR A 156 1.59 -20.08 -7.55
C THR A 156 1.87 -19.47 -8.92
N LEU A 157 2.85 -18.56 -9.03
CA LEU A 157 3.24 -17.95 -10.30
C LEU A 157 3.86 -18.97 -11.26
N GLU A 158 4.70 -19.87 -10.78
CA GLU A 158 5.28 -20.96 -11.61
C GLU A 158 4.18 -21.87 -12.16
N GLY A 159 3.21 -22.26 -11.31
CA GLY A 159 2.04 -23.02 -11.74
C GLY A 159 1.23 -22.31 -12.81
N LEU A 160 0.98 -21.00 -12.65
CA LEU A 160 0.26 -20.20 -13.65
C LEU A 160 1.04 -20.08 -14.97
N ASN A 161 2.36 -19.94 -14.88
CA ASN A 161 3.24 -19.87 -16.04
C ASN A 161 3.29 -21.16 -16.88
N THR A 162 2.82 -22.30 -16.35
CA THR A 162 2.62 -23.51 -17.17
C THR A 162 1.49 -23.36 -18.19
N MET A 163 0.55 -22.44 -17.94
CA MET A 163 -0.63 -22.20 -18.78
C MET A 163 -0.47 -20.94 -19.63
N ARG A 164 -0.03 -19.84 -19.02
CA ARG A 164 0.14 -18.54 -19.68
C ARG A 164 1.20 -17.70 -18.97
N PRO A 165 2.03 -16.93 -19.71
CA PRO A 165 2.97 -16.00 -19.11
C PRO A 165 2.27 -15.10 -18.09
N THR A 166 2.74 -15.10 -16.85
CA THR A 166 2.11 -14.44 -15.72
C THR A 166 3.16 -13.81 -14.82
N ILE A 167 2.95 -12.55 -14.43
CA ILE A 167 3.76 -11.88 -13.41
C ILE A 167 2.93 -11.51 -12.18
N GLY A 168 3.58 -11.54 -11.03
CA GLY A 168 3.06 -11.09 -9.75
C GLY A 168 3.61 -9.71 -9.38
N ILE A 169 2.76 -8.86 -8.81
CA ILE A 169 3.14 -7.55 -8.26
C ILE A 169 2.68 -7.50 -6.80
N MET A 170 3.62 -7.20 -5.90
CA MET A 170 3.38 -7.04 -4.48
C MET A 170 3.57 -5.57 -4.06
N PRO A 171 2.49 -4.77 -4.03
CA PRO A 171 2.53 -3.42 -3.48
C PRO A 171 2.61 -3.48 -1.94
N SER A 172 3.78 -3.24 -1.35
CA SER A 172 3.97 -3.23 0.10
C SER A 172 5.11 -2.31 0.51
N GLY A 173 4.92 -1.54 1.58
CA GLY A 173 5.97 -0.69 2.18
C GLY A 173 7.09 -1.48 2.88
N LEU A 174 6.88 -2.77 3.18
CA LEU A 174 7.90 -3.65 3.72
C LEU A 174 8.54 -4.47 2.59
N PRO A 175 9.88 -4.63 2.56
CA PRO A 175 10.51 -5.57 1.66
C PRO A 175 10.01 -6.99 1.98
N TRP A 176 9.51 -7.68 0.96
CA TRP A 176 8.88 -8.98 1.13
C TRP A 176 9.94 -10.02 1.48
N VAL A 177 10.00 -10.44 2.76
CA VAL A 177 10.89 -11.52 3.20
C VAL A 177 10.13 -12.84 3.12
N LEU A 178 10.57 -13.74 2.24
CA LEU A 178 10.06 -15.11 2.18
C LEU A 178 10.26 -15.74 3.57
N LYS A 179 9.18 -16.18 4.23
CA LYS A 179 9.31 -17.11 5.35
C LYS A 179 9.85 -18.41 4.78
N HIS A 180 11.14 -18.68 4.96
CA HIS A 180 11.60 -20.06 4.92
C HIS A 180 10.90 -20.78 6.07
N VAL A 181 9.94 -21.65 5.75
CA VAL A 181 9.41 -22.60 6.73
C VAL A 181 10.51 -23.62 6.99
N LYS A 182 11.35 -23.33 7.99
CA LYS A 182 12.06 -24.34 8.75
C LYS A 182 11.98 -23.90 10.20
N GLY A 183 11.34 -24.74 11.01
CA GLY A 183 10.94 -24.43 12.37
C GLY A 183 12.10 -23.90 13.20
N ASP A 184 11.88 -22.73 13.80
CA ASP A 184 12.19 -22.51 15.19
C ASP A 184 11.31 -21.36 15.69
N ASP A 185 10.67 -21.60 16.83
CA ASP A 185 9.84 -20.63 17.53
C ASP A 185 10.72 -19.49 18.06
N ASN A 186 10.17 -18.27 17.98
CA ASN A 186 10.75 -16.97 18.34
C ASN A 186 11.64 -16.31 17.27
N LEU A 187 11.14 -15.22 16.68
CA LEU A 187 11.85 -13.94 16.46
C LEU A 187 10.99 -12.99 15.61
N PHE A 188 10.03 -12.32 16.26
CA PHE A 188 9.22 -11.26 15.66
C PHE A 188 9.99 -9.94 15.42
N GLY A 189 11.32 -9.88 15.65
CA GLY A 189 12.02 -8.59 15.79
C GLY A 189 13.39 -8.41 15.15
N SER A 190 14.01 -9.38 14.47
CA SER A 190 15.46 -9.27 14.13
C SER A 190 15.84 -9.35 12.64
N LEU A 191 14.91 -9.51 11.70
CA LEU A 191 15.27 -9.74 10.28
C LEU A 191 15.06 -8.53 9.36
N LEU A 192 14.35 -7.49 9.79
CA LEU A 192 14.02 -6.34 8.95
C LEU A 192 15.13 -5.27 8.86
N THR A 193 16.11 -5.27 9.78
CA THR A 193 17.14 -4.22 9.85
C THR A 193 18.38 -4.49 8.98
N SER A 194 18.61 -5.74 8.55
CA SER A 194 19.90 -6.11 7.93
C SER A 194 19.99 -5.77 6.43
N ARG A 195 18.87 -5.72 5.70
CA ARG A 195 18.89 -5.57 4.23
C ARG A 195 18.67 -4.16 3.69
N TYR A 196 18.17 -3.22 4.49
CA TYR A 196 18.09 -1.80 4.12
C TYR A 196 19.45 -1.08 4.27
N LYS A 197 20.54 -1.71 3.79
CA LYS A 197 21.76 -0.96 3.49
C LYS A 197 21.58 -0.37 2.10
N LYS A 198 21.40 0.96 2.06
CA LYS A 198 21.45 1.84 0.88
C LYS A 198 22.38 1.27 -0.20
N LYS A 199 21.84 0.51 -1.15
CA LYS A 199 22.56 0.15 -2.36
C LYS A 199 22.47 1.36 -3.28
N GLN A 200 23.64 1.90 -3.65
CA GLN A 200 23.71 2.84 -4.75
C GLN A 200 23.18 2.17 -6.03
N PRO A 201 22.54 2.93 -6.93
CA PRO A 201 21.98 2.38 -8.16
C PRO A 201 23.12 1.87 -9.04
N SER A 202 23.33 0.56 -9.04
CA SER A 202 24.25 -0.12 -9.95
C SER A 202 23.45 -0.89 -11.00
N ASP A 203 23.74 -0.51 -12.24
CA ASP A 203 23.33 -1.03 -13.54
C ASP A 203 21.92 -0.71 -14.04
N LYS A 204 21.94 0.13 -15.09
CA LYS A 204 20.83 0.72 -15.83
C LYS A 204 19.76 -0.32 -16.22
N LEU A 205 18.59 -0.22 -15.60
CA LEU A 205 17.32 -0.44 -16.27
C LEU A 205 16.71 0.93 -16.59
N ASP A 206 16.05 1.03 -17.75
CA ASP A 206 15.49 2.28 -18.28
C ASP A 206 14.72 3.09 -17.22
N GLY A 207 14.97 4.40 -17.22
CA GLY A 207 14.52 5.35 -16.22
C GLY A 207 13.00 5.40 -16.10
N ASN A 208 12.47 4.67 -15.13
CA ASN A 208 11.19 4.84 -14.42
C ASN A 208 10.97 3.74 -13.36
N LEU A 209 11.71 2.63 -13.42
CA LEU A 209 11.63 1.49 -12.50
C LEU A 209 12.45 1.62 -11.20
N ALA A 210 12.91 2.82 -10.84
CA ALA A 210 13.97 3.02 -9.83
C ALA A 210 13.69 2.46 -8.41
N TYR A 211 12.44 2.18 -8.05
CA TYR A 211 12.06 1.67 -6.72
C TYR A 211 11.42 0.27 -6.75
N ALA A 212 11.14 -0.28 -7.92
CA ALA A 212 10.56 -1.62 -8.01
C ALA A 212 11.66 -2.67 -7.94
N GLU A 213 11.58 -3.58 -6.96
CA GLU A 213 12.53 -4.68 -6.81
C GLU A 213 11.97 -5.95 -7.46
N ARG A 214 12.75 -6.54 -8.38
CA ARG A 214 12.45 -7.86 -8.94
C ARG A 214 13.00 -8.93 -8.01
N TYR A 215 12.14 -9.56 -7.22
CA TYR A 215 12.53 -10.61 -6.26
C TYR A 215 12.67 -11.99 -6.91
N HIS A 216 11.91 -12.23 -7.98
CA HIS A 216 11.94 -13.45 -8.76
C HIS A 216 11.74 -13.09 -10.24
N GLN A 217 12.09 -13.99 -11.17
CA GLN A 217 11.89 -13.74 -12.60
C GLN A 217 10.45 -13.35 -12.96
N TYR A 218 9.46 -13.76 -12.18
CA TYR A 218 8.04 -13.44 -12.40
C TYR A 218 7.42 -12.57 -11.31
N MET A 219 8.18 -12.03 -10.36
CA MET A 219 7.61 -11.33 -9.21
C MET A 219 8.31 -10.01 -8.92
N PHE A 220 7.51 -8.96 -8.86
CA PHE A 220 7.92 -7.60 -8.53
C PHE A 220 7.36 -7.21 -7.17
N SER A 221 8.11 -6.40 -6.44
CA SER A 221 7.61 -5.66 -5.30
C SER A 221 7.80 -4.19 -5.51
N VAL A 222 6.74 -3.46 -5.19
CA VAL A 222 6.70 -2.01 -5.33
C VAL A 222 6.43 -1.43 -3.95
N PRO A 223 7.23 -0.45 -3.47
CA PRO A 223 7.09 0.12 -2.14
C PRO A 223 5.89 1.07 -2.07
N TYR A 224 4.69 0.51 -2.18
CA TYR A 224 3.41 1.20 -1.98
C TYR A 224 2.96 0.97 -0.54
N SER A 225 2.85 2.05 0.24
CA SER A 225 2.46 2.03 1.64
C SER A 225 1.20 2.85 1.88
N ASP A 226 0.29 2.30 2.69
CA ASP A 226 -0.88 3.01 3.24
C ASP A 226 -0.56 3.66 4.61
N HIS A 227 0.70 3.68 5.04
CA HIS A 227 1.15 4.36 6.27
C HIS A 227 2.22 5.40 5.95
N LEU A 228 2.47 6.28 6.94
CA LEU A 228 3.56 7.26 6.92
C LEU A 228 4.93 6.63 6.70
N CYS A 229 5.76 7.26 5.88
CA CYS A 229 7.20 7.01 5.93
C CYS A 229 7.85 7.81 7.08
N PHE A 230 9.09 7.47 7.44
CA PHE A 230 9.79 8.15 8.55
C PHE A 230 9.94 9.66 8.32
N ALA A 231 10.18 10.07 7.07
CA ALA A 231 10.32 11.49 6.72
C ALA A 231 9.01 12.27 6.90
N GLU A 232 7.86 11.64 6.68
CA GLU A 232 6.54 12.23 6.88
C GLU A 232 6.20 12.33 8.38
N SER A 233 6.55 11.30 9.18
CA SER A 233 6.34 11.31 10.63
C SER A 233 7.04 12.49 11.33
N ASN A 234 8.25 12.87 10.88
CA ASN A 234 9.00 13.99 11.46
C ASN A 234 8.39 15.38 11.18
N GLN A 235 7.42 15.48 10.26
CA GLN A 235 6.75 16.75 9.97
C GLN A 235 5.50 17.00 10.83
N LEU A 236 5.10 16.01 11.64
CA LEU A 236 3.95 16.08 12.54
C LEU A 236 4.29 16.61 13.94
N THR A 237 5.59 16.67 14.28
CA THR A 237 6.15 17.21 15.52
C THR A 237 6.71 18.60 15.29
#